data_AF-A0A1W7MGA2-F1
#
_entry.id   AF-A0A1W7MGA2-F1
#
_cell.length_a   1.000
_cell.length_b   1.000
_cell.length_c   1.000
_cell.angle_alpha   90.00
_cell.angle_beta   90.00
_cell.angle_gamma   90.00
#
_symmetry.space_group_name_H-M   'P 1'
#
loop_
_entity.id
_entity.type
_entity.pdbx_description
1 polymer ?
#
loop_
_entity_poly.entity_id
_entity_poly.type
_entity_poly.pdbx_seq_one_letter_code
_entity_poly.pdbx_strand_id
1 'polypeptide(L)'
;MKELHVGVNIDVKEGGRLHLSGAIATVLDVPLRGQAEGFSLAFSDGTLVRGTCLEGSSACRFTLAKAGTHRARITRNGASDRLELEGDYDWITLACGAGTLEPLPDPEAADARQLALDIAVDEEA
;
A
#
# COMPACT_ATOMS: atom_id res chain seq x y z
N MET A 1 -28.14 8.26 14.51
CA MET A 1 -26.78 8.11 15.08
C MET A 1 -25.87 7.83 13.91
N LYS A 2 -24.83 8.65 13.67
CA LYS A 2 -23.86 8.36 12.61
C LYS A 2 -23.00 7.21 13.11
N GLU A 3 -23.07 6.08 12.44
CA GLU A 3 -22.09 5.01 12.62
C GLU A 3 -20.70 5.63 12.40
N LEU A 4 -19.85 5.55 13.43
CA LEU A 4 -18.44 5.85 13.27
C LEU A 4 -17.90 4.71 12.42
N HIS A 5 -17.86 4.89 11.10
CA HIS A 5 -17.16 3.96 10.20
C HIS A 5 -15.74 3.86 10.75
N VAL A 6 -15.41 2.69 11.30
CA VAL A 6 -14.14 2.48 11.97
C VAL A 6 -13.12 2.33 10.85
N GLY A 7 -12.27 3.33 10.67
CA GLY A 7 -11.23 3.31 9.63
C GLY A 7 -10.06 2.40 9.98
N VAL A 8 -9.03 2.39 9.13
CA VAL A 8 -7.75 1.72 9.39
C VAL A 8 -6.70 2.75 9.78
N ASN A 9 -5.99 2.49 10.86
CA ASN A 9 -4.84 3.28 11.29
C ASN A 9 -3.58 2.43 11.14
N ILE A 10 -2.55 3.00 10.52
CA ILE A 10 -1.26 2.35 10.31
C ILE A 10 -0.19 3.17 11.02
N ASP A 11 0.42 2.56 12.04
CA ASP A 11 1.52 3.12 12.81
C ASP A 11 2.81 2.32 12.54
N VAL A 12 3.93 3.01 12.43
CA VAL A 12 5.24 2.35 12.37
C VAL A 12 5.68 1.90 13.76
N LYS A 13 6.17 0.67 13.87
CA LYS A 13 6.76 0.05 15.06
C LYS A 13 8.21 -0.31 14.80
N GLU A 14 8.93 -0.60 15.89
CA GLU A 14 10.30 -1.07 15.84
C GLU A 14 10.49 -2.32 14.97
N GLY A 15 11.62 -2.35 14.27
CA GLY A 15 12.03 -3.47 13.41
C GLY A 15 11.40 -3.47 12.02
N GLY A 16 10.90 -2.32 11.54
CA GLY A 16 10.24 -2.24 10.23
C GLY A 16 8.88 -2.94 10.23
N ARG A 17 8.11 -2.78 11.30
CA ARG A 17 6.77 -3.36 11.43
C ARG A 17 5.71 -2.27 11.31
N LEU A 18 4.61 -2.57 10.63
CA LEU A 18 3.45 -1.70 10.52
C LEU A 18 2.33 -2.29 11.37
N HIS A 19 1.91 -1.57 12.39
CA HIS A 19 0.78 -1.96 13.21
C HIS A 19 -0.50 -1.36 12.63
N LEU A 20 -1.42 -2.23 12.23
CA LEU A 20 -2.74 -1.89 11.73
C LEU A 20 -3.75 -2.00 12.88
N SER A 21 -4.57 -0.97 13.06
CA SER A 21 -5.63 -0.93 14.08
C SER A 21 -6.89 -0.24 13.57
N GLY A 22 -8.00 -0.36 14.31
CA GLY A 22 -9.32 0.11 13.88
C GLY A 22 -10.15 -1.05 13.33
N ALA A 23 -10.50 -1.01 12.05
CA ALA A 23 -11.32 -2.07 11.41
C ALA A 23 -10.62 -3.43 11.39
N ILE A 24 -9.30 -3.38 11.28
CA ILE A 24 -8.42 -4.54 11.23
C ILE A 24 -7.36 -4.35 12.31
N ALA A 25 -7.12 -5.38 13.11
CA ALA A 25 -6.07 -5.39 14.14
C ALA A 25 -5.02 -6.44 13.77
N THR A 26 -3.88 -6.00 13.23
CA THR A 26 -2.80 -6.91 12.81
C THR A 26 -1.45 -6.19 12.74
N VAL A 27 -0.38 -6.94 12.50
CA VAL A 27 0.97 -6.40 12.25
C VAL A 27 1.46 -6.93 10.92
N LEU A 28 1.97 -6.03 10.07
CA LEU A 28 2.65 -6.36 8.82
C LEU A 28 4.15 -6.15 9.01
N ASP A 29 4.94 -7.20 8.80
CA ASP A 29 6.39 -7.09 8.71
C ASP A 29 6.78 -6.51 7.35
N VAL A 30 7.53 -5.40 7.33
CA VAL A 30 8.12 -4.85 6.10
C VAL A 30 9.39 -5.64 5.81
N PRO A 31 9.47 -6.35 4.67
CA PRO A 31 10.69 -7.05 4.28
C PRO A 31 11.92 -6.14 4.25
N LEU A 32 13.12 -6.68 4.49
CA LEU A 32 14.38 -5.91 4.51
C LEU A 32 14.57 -5.03 3.27
N ARG A 33 14.19 -5.53 2.09
CA ARG A 33 14.22 -4.74 0.86
C ARG A 33 13.34 -3.49 0.94
N GLY A 34 12.15 -3.61 1.53
CA GLY A 34 11.24 -2.48 1.75
C GLY A 34 11.76 -1.50 2.80
N GLN A 35 12.53 -2.00 3.78
CA GLN A 35 13.19 -1.13 4.76
C GLN A 35 14.36 -0.35 4.12
N ALA A 36 15.12 -0.97 3.23
CA ALA A 36 16.28 -0.37 2.58
C ALA A 36 15.92 0.56 1.39
N GLU A 37 15.02 0.13 0.52
CA GLU A 37 14.67 0.85 -0.73
C GLU A 37 13.34 1.62 -0.62
N GLY A 38 12.58 1.40 0.44
CA GLY A 38 11.19 1.83 0.58
C GLY A 38 10.18 0.80 0.08
N PHE A 39 8.93 1.03 0.44
CA PHE A 39 7.80 0.13 0.16
C PHE A 39 6.57 0.93 -0.25
N SER A 40 5.56 0.24 -0.74
CA SER A 40 4.28 0.82 -1.11
C SER A 40 3.12 0.02 -0.55
N LEU A 41 2.07 0.74 -0.18
CA LEU A 41 0.80 0.20 0.21
C LEU A 41 -0.24 0.55 -0.84
N ALA A 42 -1.03 -0.43 -1.25
CA ALA A 42 -2.20 -0.22 -2.08
C ALA A 42 -3.45 -0.69 -1.34
N PHE A 43 -4.55 0.03 -1.55
CA PHE A 43 -5.82 -0.17 -0.86
C PHE A 43 -6.95 -0.38 -1.87
N SER A 44 -7.99 -1.11 -1.47
CA SER A 44 -9.12 -1.48 -2.35
C SER A 44 -9.90 -0.30 -2.93
N ASP A 45 -9.84 0.88 -2.31
CA ASP A 45 -10.46 2.11 -2.81
C ASP A 45 -9.63 2.84 -3.89
N GLY A 46 -8.47 2.30 -4.25
CA GLY A 46 -7.53 2.88 -5.21
C GLY A 46 -6.48 3.81 -4.61
N THR A 47 -6.45 3.97 -3.28
CA THR A 47 -5.41 4.74 -2.59
C THR A 47 -4.05 4.06 -2.73
N LEU A 48 -3.00 4.84 -2.99
CA LEU A 48 -1.61 4.38 -3.05
C LEU A 48 -0.74 5.24 -2.14
N VAL A 49 0.03 4.61 -1.27
CA VAL A 49 0.94 5.28 -0.32
C VAL A 49 2.35 4.74 -0.50
N ARG A 50 3.33 5.65 -0.49
CA ARG A 50 4.76 5.33 -0.40
C ARG A 50 5.20 5.40 1.06
N GLY A 51 5.92 4.37 1.51
CA GLY A 51 6.65 4.35 2.77
C GLY A 51 8.16 4.35 2.55
N THR A 52 8.89 5.19 3.28
CA THR A 52 10.36 5.23 3.28
C THR A 52 10.86 5.18 4.71
N CYS A 53 11.62 4.14 5.07
CA CYS A 53 12.20 4.04 6.40
C CYS A 53 13.49 4.85 6.49
N LEU A 54 13.69 5.51 7.63
CA LEU A 54 14.84 6.38 7.85
C LEU A 54 16.02 5.52 8.31
N GLU A 55 17.18 5.68 7.67
CA GLU A 55 18.38 4.94 8.05
C GLU A 55 18.73 5.12 9.53
N GLY A 56 19.07 4.01 10.19
CA GLY A 56 19.42 4.01 11.62
C GLY A 56 18.26 4.31 12.58
N SER A 57 17.02 4.37 12.08
CA SER A 57 15.82 4.59 12.89
C SER A 57 14.76 3.51 12.64
N SER A 58 13.93 3.26 13.65
CA SER A 58 12.69 2.50 13.50
C SER A 58 11.56 3.30 12.86
N ALA A 59 11.78 4.58 12.51
CA ALA A 59 10.77 5.45 11.95
C ALA A 59 10.68 5.33 10.43
N CYS A 60 9.47 5.42 9.89
CA CYS A 60 9.24 5.53 8.45
C CYS A 60 8.34 6.76 8.16
N ARG A 61 8.57 7.36 7.00
CA ARG A 61 7.79 8.46 6.45
C ARG A 61 6.80 7.94 5.43
N PHE A 62 5.59 8.49 5.44
CA PHE A 62 4.56 8.20 4.45
C PHE A 62 4.38 9.37 3.50
N THR A 63 4.04 9.05 2.25
CA THR A 63 3.63 10.04 1.24
C THR A 63 2.48 9.46 0.44
N LEU A 64 1.41 10.23 0.28
CA LEU A 64 0.29 9.84 -0.56
C LEU A 64 0.70 9.97 -2.03
N ALA A 65 0.76 8.85 -2.75
CA ALA A 65 1.10 8.82 -4.17
C ALA A 65 -0.16 9.01 -5.05
N LYS A 66 -1.28 8.42 -4.64
CA LYS A 66 -2.59 8.59 -5.30
C LYS A 66 -3.68 8.53 -4.24
N ALA A 67 -4.60 9.48 -4.28
CA ALA A 67 -5.82 9.43 -3.48
C ALA A 67 -6.82 8.44 -4.11
N GLY A 68 -7.41 7.58 -3.29
CA GLY A 68 -8.56 6.76 -3.65
C GLY A 68 -9.87 7.46 -3.36
N THR A 69 -10.94 6.66 -3.26
CA THR A 69 -12.29 7.15 -2.98
C THR A 69 -12.47 7.59 -1.53
N HIS A 70 -11.83 6.89 -0.59
CA HIS A 70 -11.88 7.26 0.82
C HIS A 70 -10.77 8.25 1.18
N ARG A 71 -10.99 8.96 2.29
CA ARG A 71 -10.02 9.95 2.75
C ARG A 71 -8.83 9.25 3.40
N ALA A 72 -7.63 9.61 2.96
CA ALA A 72 -6.37 9.29 3.62
C ALA A 72 -5.77 10.54 4.28
N ARG A 73 -5.27 10.40 5.50
CA ARG A 73 -4.55 11.44 6.24
C ARG A 73 -3.24 10.90 6.76
N ILE A 74 -2.16 11.65 6.56
CA ILE A 74 -0.85 11.36 7.15
C ILE A 74 -0.60 12.39 8.24
N THR A 75 -0.47 11.92 9.48
CA THR A 75 -0.16 12.73 10.65
C THR A 75 1.27 12.45 11.10
N ARG A 76 2.10 13.48 11.23
CA ARG A 76 3.48 13.32 11.71
C ARG A 76 3.49 13.29 13.24
N ASN A 77 4.04 12.22 13.82
CA ASN A 77 4.26 12.09 15.26
C ASN A 77 5.76 11.97 15.55
N GLY A 78 6.44 13.11 15.62
CA GLY A 78 7.90 13.18 15.80
C GLY A 78 8.66 12.62 14.60
N ALA A 79 9.46 11.57 14.84
CA ALA A 79 10.29 10.94 13.82
C ALA A 79 9.48 10.09 12.83
N SER A 80 8.31 9.59 13.22
CA SER A 80 7.52 8.66 12.42
C SER A 80 6.16 9.24 12.01
N ASP A 81 5.62 8.71 10.92
CA ASP A 81 4.31 9.07 10.43
C ASP A 81 3.26 8.04 10.87
N ARG A 82 2.02 8.50 11.04
CA ARG A 82 0.81 7.68 11.16
C ARG A 82 -0.06 7.93 9.95
N LEU A 83 -0.55 6.86 9.34
CA LEU A 83 -1.54 6.91 8.26
C LEU A 83 -2.91 6.56 8.82
N GLU A 84 -3.88 7.43 8.59
CA GLU A 84 -5.28 7.27 8.99
C GLU A 84 -6.13 7.20 7.72
N LEU A 85 -6.90 6.14 7.59
CA LEU A 85 -7.73 5.84 6.42
C LEU A 85 -9.18 5.73 6.85
N GLU A 86 -10.07 6.48 6.21
CA GLU A 86 -11.51 6.39 6.46
C GLU A 86 -12.14 5.25 5.64
N GLY A 87 -13.25 4.71 6.12
CA GLY A 87 -14.01 3.67 5.42
C GLY A 87 -13.46 2.25 5.58
N ASP A 88 -14.15 1.33 4.93
CA ASP A 88 -13.81 -0.10 4.93
C ASP A 88 -12.93 -0.46 3.75
N TYR A 89 -12.07 -1.46 3.94
CA TYR A 89 -11.11 -1.95 2.96
C TYR A 89 -11.18 -3.47 2.85
N ASP A 90 -11.48 -3.98 1.66
CA ASP A 90 -11.52 -5.43 1.40
C ASP A 90 -10.12 -6.03 1.35
N TRP A 91 -9.14 -5.25 0.88
CA TRP A 91 -7.76 -5.68 0.78
C TRP A 91 -6.78 -4.52 0.98
N ILE A 92 -5.61 -4.87 1.50
CA ILE A 92 -4.43 -4.03 1.63
C ILE A 92 -3.25 -4.87 1.15
N THR A 93 -2.44 -4.34 0.23
CA THR A 93 -1.25 -5.03 -0.26
C THR A 93 0.01 -4.23 0.02
N LEU A 94 1.12 -4.94 0.25
CA LEU A 94 2.43 -4.37 0.49
C LEU A 94 3.41 -4.85 -0.59
N ALA A 95 4.11 -3.91 -1.22
CA ALA A 95 5.17 -4.19 -2.19
C ALA A 95 6.46 -3.49 -1.79
N CYS A 96 7.62 -4.11 -2.05
CA CYS A 96 8.93 -3.59 -1.66
C CYS A 96 9.79 -3.22 -2.87
N GLY A 97 10.56 -2.14 -2.73
CA GLY A 97 11.52 -1.69 -3.74
C GLY A 97 11.30 -0.24 -4.17
N ALA A 98 12.28 0.33 -4.87
CA ALA A 98 12.20 1.69 -5.39
C ALA A 98 11.05 1.91 -6.39
N GLY A 99 10.85 0.96 -7.32
CA GLY A 99 9.93 1.12 -8.45
C GLY A 99 8.49 0.60 -8.24
N THR A 100 8.03 0.39 -7.02
CA THR A 100 6.71 -0.25 -6.75
C THR A 100 5.50 0.59 -7.16
N LEU A 101 5.68 1.88 -7.48
CA LEU A 101 4.63 2.79 -7.95
C LEU A 101 5.01 3.45 -9.28
N GLU A 102 6.08 3.00 -9.91
CA GLU A 102 6.45 3.47 -11.23
C GLU A 102 5.45 2.93 -12.24
N PRO A 103 5.05 3.72 -13.25
CA PRO A 103 4.32 3.19 -14.38
C PRO A 103 5.11 2.01 -14.94
N LEU A 104 4.41 0.91 -15.23
CA LEU A 104 5.01 -0.11 -16.07
C LEU A 104 5.45 0.57 -17.38
N PRO A 105 6.65 0.28 -17.90
CA PRO A 105 7.03 0.76 -19.21
C PRO A 105 5.93 0.34 -20.20
N ASP A 106 5.58 1.26 -21.09
CA ASP A 106 4.56 1.04 -22.10
C ASP A 106 4.81 -0.30 -22.81
N PRO A 107 3.85 -1.25 -22.79
CA PRO A 107 4.03 -2.53 -23.47
C PRO A 107 4.27 -2.36 -24.98
N GLU A 108 3.91 -1.24 -25.62
CA GLU A 108 4.30 -0.96 -27.02
C GLU A 108 5.82 -0.74 -27.19
N ALA A 109 6.55 -0.43 -26.12
CA ALA A 109 8.03 -0.39 -26.13
C ALA A 109 8.67 -1.76 -25.84
N ALA A 110 7.87 -2.77 -25.48
CA ALA A 110 8.31 -4.14 -25.17
C ALA A 110 7.48 -5.20 -25.95
N ASP A 111 7.22 -4.95 -27.23
CA ASP A 111 6.56 -5.93 -28.08
C ASP A 111 7.56 -7.01 -28.55
N ALA A 112 7.46 -8.21 -27.96
CA ALA A 112 7.92 -9.49 -28.51
C ALA A 112 7.49 -10.72 -27.67
N ARG A 113 6.87 -10.55 -26.49
CA ARG A 113 6.59 -11.69 -25.57
C ARG A 113 5.21 -11.70 -24.94
N GLN A 114 4.29 -10.85 -25.38
CA GLN A 114 2.91 -10.92 -24.91
C GLN A 114 2.26 -12.18 -25.51
N LEU A 115 2.24 -13.26 -24.72
CA LEU A 115 1.52 -14.48 -25.08
C LEU A 115 0.02 -14.15 -25.04
N ALA A 116 -0.63 -14.32 -26.20
CA ALA A 116 -2.08 -14.19 -26.28
C ALA A 116 -2.73 -15.18 -25.30
N LEU A 117 -3.59 -14.67 -24.43
CA LEU A 117 -4.36 -15.50 -23.52
C LEU A 117 -5.56 -16.07 -24.30
N ASP A 118 -5.37 -17.26 -24.87
CA ASP A 118 -6.39 -17.98 -25.63
C ASP A 118 -7.31 -18.71 -24.65
N ILE A 119 -8.34 -18.02 -24.14
CA ILE A 119 -9.41 -18.65 -23.38
C ILE A 119 -10.53 -18.97 -24.38
N ALA A 120 -10.62 -20.24 -24.77
CA ALA A 120 -11.80 -20.75 -25.45
C ALA A 120 -12.95 -20.83 -24.43
N VAL A 121 -14.00 -20.05 -24.65
CA VAL A 121 -15.29 -20.21 -23.97
C VAL A 121 -16.07 -21.22 -24.77
N ASP A 122 -16.26 -22.42 -24.23
CA ASP A 122 -17.20 -23.39 -24.79
C ASP A 122 -18.61 -22.92 -24.40
N GLU A 123 -19.35 -22.37 -25.36
CA GLU A 123 -20.77 -22.12 -25.20
C GLU A 123 -21.51 -23.44 -25.45
N GLU A 124 -21.91 -24.13 -24.37
CA GLU A 124 -22.80 -25.29 -24.50
C GLU A 124 -24.16 -24.83 -25.05
N ALA A 125 -24.56 -25.46 -26.16
CA ALA A 125 -25.81 -25.22 -26.91
C ALA A 125 -27.04 -25.86 -26.26
#